data_AF-H9UFB9-F1
#
_entry.id   AF-H9UFB9-F1
#
_cell.length_a   1.000
_cell.length_b   1.000
_cell.length_c   1.000
_cell.angle_alpha   90.00
_cell.angle_beta   90.00
_cell.angle_gamma   90.00
#
_symmetry.space_group_name_H-M   'P 1'
#
loop_
_entity.id
_entity.type
_entity.pdbx_description
1 polymer ?
#
loop_
_entity_poly.entity_id
_entity_poly.type
_entity_poly.pdbx_seq_one_letter_code
_entity_poly.pdbx_strand_id
1 'polypeptide(L)'
;MATREEFIQKLKTKLDDWNANIDELEAQLHKVEEGSREKLQTQIQELKKKRDEARSDLHRVQSASAEAFEDMRDGLELAWDSVSEAFRSALHRFLD
;
A
#
# COMPACT_ATOMS: atom_id res chain seq x y z
N MET A 1 24.10 1.44 1.78
CA MET A 1 22.98 0.92 0.97
C MET A 1 22.12 0.08 1.89
N ALA A 2 20.79 0.17 1.77
CA ALA A 2 19.92 -0.67 2.58
C ALA A 2 20.03 -2.12 2.09
N THR A 3 20.19 -3.06 3.01
CA THR A 3 20.14 -4.48 2.71
C THR A 3 18.73 -4.89 2.27
N ARG A 4 18.63 -6.03 1.57
CA ARG A 4 17.34 -6.66 1.24
C ARG A 4 16.43 -6.78 2.45
N GLU A 5 16.97 -7.14 3.60
CA GLU A 5 16.22 -7.28 4.83
C GLU A 5 15.68 -5.93 5.34
N GLU A 6 16.50 -4.87 5.33
CA GLU A 6 16.05 -3.52 5.67
C GLU A 6 14.96 -3.03 4.70
N PHE A 7 15.10 -3.35 3.41
CA PHE A 7 14.08 -3.04 2.41
C PHE A 7 12.76 -3.74 2.74
N ILE A 8 12.79 -5.06 2.99
CA ILE A 8 11.62 -5.85 3.39
C ILE A 8 10.96 -5.27 4.64
N GLN A 9 11.73 -4.87 5.66
CA GLN A 9 11.16 -4.29 6.88
C GLN A 9 10.50 -2.94 6.60
N LYS A 10 11.13 -2.05 5.82
CA LYS A 10 10.54 -0.78 5.38
C LYS A 10 9.19 -1.01 4.65
N LEU A 11 9.13 -2.00 3.76
CA LEU A 11 7.92 -2.33 3.02
C LEU A 11 6.80 -2.84 3.95
N LYS A 12 7.15 -3.71 4.92
CA LYS A 12 6.20 -4.22 5.92
C LYS A 12 5.61 -3.11 6.77
N THR A 13 6.45 -2.24 7.34
CA THR A 13 5.97 -1.11 8.15
C THR A 13 4.99 -0.24 7.38
N LYS A 14 5.31 0.11 6.13
CA LYS A 14 4.39 0.89 5.28
C LYS A 14 3.07 0.16 5.02
N LEU A 15 3.10 -1.16 4.78
CA LEU A 15 1.89 -1.95 4.58
C LEU A 15 1.03 -2.02 5.85
N ASP A 16 1.65 -2.14 7.02
CA ASP A 16 0.95 -2.12 8.31
C ASP A 16 0.25 -0.77 8.52
N ASP A 17 0.94 0.35 8.22
CA ASP A 17 0.34 1.69 8.26
C ASP A 17 -0.87 1.77 7.31
N TRP A 18 -0.76 1.27 6.09
CA TRP A 18 -1.86 1.31 5.11
C TRP A 18 -3.04 0.45 5.54
N ASN A 19 -2.78 -0.73 6.12
CA ASN A 19 -3.83 -1.59 6.67
C ASN A 19 -4.58 -0.85 7.78
N ALA A 20 -3.87 -0.21 8.71
CA ALA A 20 -4.49 0.55 9.80
C ALA A 20 -5.34 1.72 9.28
N ASN A 21 -4.86 2.43 8.26
CA ASN A 21 -5.65 3.48 7.59
C ASN A 21 -6.92 2.87 6.98
N ILE A 22 -6.81 1.82 6.16
CA ILE A 22 -7.97 1.16 5.55
C ILE A 22 -8.98 0.70 6.61
N ASP A 23 -8.53 0.07 7.68
CA ASP A 23 -9.40 -0.42 8.77
C ASP A 23 -10.17 0.73 9.44
N GLU A 24 -9.53 1.89 9.64
CA GLU A 24 -10.19 3.08 10.16
C GLU A 24 -11.28 3.59 9.20
N LEU A 25 -10.99 3.64 7.90
CA LEU A 25 -11.95 4.07 6.87
C LEU A 25 -13.14 3.12 6.78
N GLU A 26 -12.90 1.80 6.88
CA GLU A 26 -13.97 0.80 6.92
C GLU A 26 -14.85 0.97 8.15
N ALA A 27 -14.27 1.25 9.32
CA ALA A 27 -15.04 1.55 10.52
C ALA A 27 -15.89 2.83 10.38
N GLN A 28 -15.39 3.84 9.64
CA GLN A 28 -16.15 5.05 9.31
C GLN A 28 -17.26 4.78 8.29
N LEU A 29 -17.05 3.90 7.31
CA LEU A 29 -18.05 3.51 6.31
C LEU A 29 -19.35 3.00 6.95
N HIS A 30 -19.25 2.30 8.08
CA HIS A 30 -20.41 1.82 8.83
C HIS A 30 -21.22 2.94 9.50
N LYS A 31 -20.64 4.14 9.67
CA LYS A 31 -21.26 5.27 10.37
C LYS A 31 -21.86 6.32 9.42
N VAL A 32 -21.58 6.25 8.12
CA VAL A 32 -22.09 7.21 7.14
C VAL A 32 -23.48 6.85 6.62
N GLU A 33 -24.22 7.87 6.17
CA GLU A 33 -25.53 7.71 5.53
C GLU A 33 -25.43 6.96 4.19
N GLU A 34 -26.51 6.26 3.81
CA GLU A 34 -26.51 5.36 2.64
C GLU A 34 -26.11 6.07 1.33
N GLY A 35 -26.48 7.35 1.17
CA GLY A 35 -26.16 8.12 -0.03
C GLY A 35 -24.66 8.40 -0.23
N SER A 36 -23.87 8.42 0.85
CA SER A 36 -22.41 8.61 0.78
C SER A 36 -21.64 7.29 0.83
N ARG A 37 -22.30 6.19 1.23
CA ARG A 37 -21.68 4.87 1.42
C ARG A 37 -21.07 4.32 0.14
N GLU A 38 -21.74 4.42 -1.00
CA GLU A 38 -21.24 3.87 -2.27
C GLU A 38 -19.91 4.52 -2.71
N LYS A 39 -19.83 5.85 -2.62
CA LYS A 39 -18.62 6.61 -2.96
C LYS A 39 -17.46 6.22 -2.04
N LEU A 40 -17.70 6.15 -0.73
CA LEU A 40 -16.70 5.77 0.26
C LEU A 40 -16.24 4.32 0.09
N GLN A 41 -17.17 3.41 -0.18
CA GLN A 41 -16.85 2.01 -0.46
C GLN A 41 -15.94 1.90 -1.70
N THR A 42 -16.22 2.66 -2.75
CA THR A 42 -15.38 2.69 -3.96
C THR A 42 -13.96 3.17 -3.64
N GLN A 43 -13.81 4.25 -2.88
CA GLN A 43 -12.50 4.77 -2.47
C GLN A 43 -11.71 3.76 -1.61
N ILE A 44 -12.38 3.09 -0.66
CA ILE A 44 -11.77 2.03 0.15
C ILE A 44 -11.31 0.86 -0.72
N GLN A 45 -12.08 0.46 -1.74
CA GLN A 45 -11.66 -0.59 -2.67
C GLN A 45 -10.42 -0.18 -3.48
N GLU A 46 -10.31 1.08 -3.91
CA GLU A 46 -9.10 1.58 -4.57
C GLU A 46 -7.88 1.49 -3.65
N LEU A 47 -8.02 1.89 -2.38
CA LEU A 47 -6.95 1.78 -1.38
C LEU A 47 -6.53 0.33 -1.14
N LYS A 48 -7.50 -0.60 -1.01
CA LYS A 48 -7.24 -2.04 -0.87
C LYS A 48 -6.47 -2.59 -2.07
N LYS A 49 -6.85 -2.20 -3.28
CA LYS A 49 -6.14 -2.60 -4.50
C LYS A 49 -4.68 -2.14 -4.48
N LYS A 50 -4.41 -0.89 -4.07
CA LYS A 50 -3.03 -0.37 -3.96
C LYS A 50 -2.23 -1.08 -2.88
N ARG A 51 -2.83 -1.37 -1.72
CA ARG A 51 -2.22 -2.21 -0.68
C ARG A 51 -1.88 -3.59 -1.21
N ASP A 52 -2.77 -4.22 -1.98
CA ASP A 52 -2.54 -5.56 -2.54
C ASP A 52 -1.45 -5.57 -3.62
N GLU A 53 -1.38 -4.53 -4.46
CA GLU A 53 -0.28 -4.30 -5.41
C GLU A 53 1.07 -4.24 -4.66
N ALA A 54 1.17 -3.41 -3.62
CA ALA A 54 2.35 -3.33 -2.77
C ALA A 54 2.68 -4.68 -2.08
N ARG A 55 1.69 -5.40 -1.56
CA ARG A 55 1.92 -6.72 -0.95
C ARG A 55 2.52 -7.72 -1.94
N SER A 56 2.12 -7.65 -3.21
CA SER A 56 2.69 -8.47 -4.28
C SER A 56 4.17 -8.14 -4.51
N ASP A 57 4.53 -6.86 -4.52
CA ASP A 57 5.93 -6.43 -4.67
C ASP A 57 6.78 -6.85 -3.48
N LEU A 58 6.26 -6.75 -2.24
CA LEU A 58 6.92 -7.31 -1.06
C LEU A 58 7.19 -8.82 -1.22
N HIS A 59 6.20 -9.58 -1.69
CA HIS A 59 6.37 -11.02 -1.90
C HIS A 59 7.46 -11.34 -2.94
N ARG A 60 7.57 -10.53 -4.01
CA ARG A 60 8.65 -10.64 -5.00
C ARG A 60 10.01 -10.44 -4.36
N VAL A 61 10.18 -9.42 -3.53
CA VAL A 61 11.43 -9.16 -2.80
C VAL A 61 11.78 -10.32 -1.87
N GLN A 62 10.80 -10.81 -1.12
CA GLN A 62 10.96 -11.93 -0.18
C GLN A 62 11.33 -13.25 -0.88
N SER A 63 10.94 -13.41 -2.13
CA SER A 63 11.25 -14.60 -2.93
C SER A 63 12.58 -14.48 -3.68
N ALA A 64 13.09 -13.26 -3.88
CA ALA A 64 14.36 -13.01 -4.54
C ALA A 64 15.55 -13.35 -3.63
N SER A 65 16.60 -13.93 -4.23
CA SER A 65 17.93 -14.04 -3.61
C SER A 65 18.57 -12.65 -3.43
N ALA A 66 19.60 -12.54 -2.59
CA ALA A 66 20.30 -11.28 -2.36
C ALA A 66 20.92 -10.69 -3.65
N GLU A 67 21.52 -11.53 -4.50
CA GLU A 67 22.08 -11.11 -5.80
C GLU A 67 20.99 -10.59 -6.73
N ALA A 68 19.93 -11.38 -6.92
CA ALA A 68 18.78 -10.99 -7.74
C ALA A 68 18.13 -9.69 -7.24
N PHE A 69 18.06 -9.49 -5.91
CA PHE A 69 17.55 -8.26 -5.31
C PHE A 69 18.38 -7.04 -5.71
N GLU A 70 19.71 -7.12 -5.67
CA GLU A 70 20.58 -6.01 -6.06
C GLU A 70 20.35 -5.59 -7.53
N ASP A 71 20.18 -6.56 -8.44
CA ASP A 71 19.89 -6.27 -9.85
C ASP A 71 18.53 -5.61 -10.09
N MET A 72 17.52 -5.92 -9.25
CA MET A 72 16.16 -5.41 -9.41
C MET A 72 15.80 -4.25 -8.46
N ARG A 73 16.69 -3.88 -7.53
CA ARG A 73 16.39 -2.96 -6.41
C ARG A 73 15.79 -1.65 -6.89
N ASP A 74 16.45 -0.97 -7.81
CA ASP A 74 16.03 0.36 -8.26
C ASP A 74 14.64 0.31 -8.92
N GLY A 75 14.36 -0.77 -9.65
CA GLY A 75 13.03 -1.00 -10.25
C GLY A 75 11.95 -1.27 -9.20
N LEU A 76 12.27 -2.06 -8.16
CA LEU A 76 11.37 -2.29 -7.04
C LEU A 76 11.11 -1.02 -6.23
N GLU A 77 12.14 -0.18 -6.02
CA GLU A 77 12.02 1.10 -5.34
C GLU A 77 11.07 2.04 -6.09
N LEU A 78 11.25 2.18 -7.41
CA LEU A 78 10.38 3.00 -8.25
C LEU A 78 8.94 2.49 -8.27
N ALA A 79 8.74 1.17 -8.40
CA ALA A 79 7.41 0.57 -8.36
C ALA A 79 6.73 0.86 -7.01
N TRP A 80 7.48 0.67 -5.92
CA TRP A 80 6.96 0.88 -4.58
C TRP A 80 6.58 2.34 -4.29
N ASP A 81 7.44 3.28 -4.68
CA ASP A 81 7.17 4.70 -4.48
C ASP A 81 5.96 5.16 -5.30
N SER A 82 5.82 4.68 -6.54
CA SER A 82 4.63 4.93 -7.35
C SER A 82 3.34 4.42 -6.69
N VAL A 83 3.34 3.18 -6.18
CA VAL A 83 2.18 2.64 -5.44
C VAL A 83 1.93 3.45 -4.16
N SER A 84 2.99 3.88 -3.46
CA SER A 84 2.87 4.70 -2.25
C SER A 84 2.25 6.06 -2.52
N GLU A 85 2.64 6.73 -3.61
CA GLU A 85 2.04 8.00 -4.03
C GLU A 85 0.58 7.82 -4.42
N ALA A 86 0.25 6.76 -5.17
CA ALA A 86 -1.12 6.45 -5.55
C ALA A 86 -2.00 6.18 -4.32
N PHE A 87 -1.49 5.45 -3.32
CA PHE A 87 -2.20 5.21 -2.06
C PHE A 87 -2.46 6.52 -1.31
N ARG A 88 -1.42 7.35 -1.12
CA ARG A 88 -1.56 8.67 -0.45
C ARG A 88 -2.56 9.57 -1.17
N SER A 89 -2.53 9.58 -2.50
CA SER A 89 -3.46 10.35 -3.31
C SER A 89 -4.91 9.87 -3.13
N ALA A 90 -5.13 8.56 -3.14
CA ALA A 90 -6.46 7.98 -2.88
C ALA A 90 -6.95 8.28 -1.45
N LEU A 91 -6.06 8.19 -0.46
CA LEU A 91 -6.37 8.51 0.94
C LEU A 91 -6.72 10.00 1.10
N HIS A 92 -6.00 10.89 0.43
CA HIS A 92 -6.29 12.32 0.47
C HIS A 92 -7.68 12.63 -0.11
N ARG A 93 -8.11 11.98 -1.19
CA ARG A 93 -9.46 12.13 -1.76
C ARG A 93 -10.60 11.63 -0.86
N PHE A 94 -10.26 10.82 0.15
CA PHE A 94 -11.21 10.43 1.19
C PHE A 94 -11.34 11.51 2.27
N LEU A 95 -10.20 12.14 2.64
CA LEU A 95 -10.13 13.11 3.73
C LEU A 95 -10.56 14.53 3.31
N ASP A 96 -10.73 14.78 2.01
CA ASP A 96 -11.21 16.03 1.39
C ASP A 96 -12.76 16.07 1.34
#